data_AF-A0AA43ES64-F1
#
_entry.id   AF-A0AA43ES64-F1
#
_cell.length_a   1.000
_cell.length_b   1.000
_cell.length_c   1.000
_cell.angle_alpha   90.00
_cell.angle_beta   90.00
_cell.angle_gamma   90.00
#
_symmetry.space_group_name_H-M   'P 1'
#
loop_
_entity.id
_entity.type
_entity.pdbx_description
1 polymer ?
#
loop_
_entity_poly.entity_id
_entity_poly.type
_entity_poly.pdbx_seq_one_letter_code
_entity_poly.pdbx_strand_id
1 'polypeptide(L)'
;MNSTTAFRILILVIPVVWVVIRLVPAEHPRYGNLRAIAAQAQETQSHHTEQGTTGRNKDTSDKFASLESLFKAHCQSHFTTSGYDYNHYRLAYKYGFDLTLDPDNQKMGWTSVEPHARQNWNEGIMGLWSQYRSAVLYGWEQGMKINGE
;
A
#
# COMPACT_ATOMS: atom_id res chain seq x y z
N MET A 1 -36.94 -23.70 24.23
CA MET A 1 -36.71 -25.04 24.82
C MET A 1 -35.52 -25.70 24.11
N ASN A 2 -34.40 -25.81 24.85
CA ASN A 2 -33.36 -26.88 24.89
C ASN A 2 -32.85 -27.43 23.54
N SER A 3 -31.64 -27.09 23.03
CA SER A 3 -30.25 -27.37 23.49
C SER A 3 -29.78 -28.83 23.30
N THR A 4 -28.64 -29.02 22.62
CA THR A 4 -27.54 -30.04 22.79
C THR A 4 -26.74 -30.16 21.46
N THR A 5 -25.62 -29.46 21.23
CA THR A 5 -24.21 -29.71 21.64
C THR A 5 -23.57 -31.00 21.08
N ALA A 6 -22.55 -30.86 20.23
CA ALA A 6 -21.33 -31.69 20.29
C ALA A 6 -20.21 -31.16 19.35
N PHE A 7 -19.21 -30.52 19.95
CA PHE A 7 -17.86 -30.24 19.42
C PHE A 7 -17.14 -31.53 19.00
N ARG A 8 -16.36 -31.55 17.89
CA ARG A 8 -15.10 -32.34 17.76
C ARG A 8 -14.15 -31.80 16.67
N ILE A 9 -13.21 -30.94 17.09
CA ILE A 9 -11.75 -30.94 16.87
C ILE A 9 -11.20 -31.66 15.61
N LEU A 10 -10.42 -30.95 14.75
CA LEU A 10 -8.95 -31.09 14.58
C LEU A 10 -8.43 -30.34 13.32
N ILE A 11 -7.37 -29.55 13.52
CA ILE A 11 -6.55 -28.82 12.54
C ILE A 11 -5.59 -29.78 11.82
N LEU A 12 -5.46 -29.77 10.47
CA LEU A 12 -4.23 -30.10 9.70
C LEU A 12 -4.37 -29.57 8.23
N VAL A 13 -3.64 -28.52 7.82
CA VAL A 13 -2.33 -28.53 7.09
C VAL A 13 -2.44 -28.66 5.55
N ILE A 14 -2.20 -27.51 4.88
CA ILE A 14 -1.41 -27.27 3.65
C ILE A 14 -1.83 -27.94 2.30
N PRO A 15 -1.97 -27.16 1.20
CA PRO A 15 -2.54 -27.60 -0.08
C PRO A 15 -1.52 -28.29 -1.00
N VAL A 16 -1.91 -29.42 -1.61
CA VAL A 16 -1.17 -30.06 -2.71
C VAL A 16 -1.74 -29.60 -4.05
N VAL A 17 -1.26 -28.45 -4.51
CA VAL A 17 -1.22 -28.10 -5.93
C VAL A 17 -0.06 -28.90 -6.55
N TRP A 18 -0.30 -30.03 -7.23
CA TRP A 18 0.70 -30.61 -8.17
C TRP A 18 0.27 -31.83 -9.02
N VAL A 19 -1.00 -32.02 -9.40
CA VAL A 19 -1.37 -33.23 -10.18
C VAL A 19 -2.40 -32.93 -11.27
N VAL A 20 -2.01 -32.24 -12.35
CA VAL A 20 -2.56 -32.47 -13.71
C VAL A 20 -1.53 -32.04 -14.77
N ILE A 21 -0.39 -32.73 -14.82
CA ILE A 21 0.42 -32.86 -16.05
C ILE A 21 0.23 -34.30 -16.50
N ARG A 22 -0.42 -34.52 -17.65
CA ARG A 22 -0.22 -35.65 -18.59
C ARG A 22 -1.34 -35.69 -19.63
N LEU A 23 -1.19 -34.96 -20.74
CA LEU A 23 -1.59 -35.49 -22.04
C LEU A 23 -0.87 -34.72 -23.17
N VAL A 24 0.14 -35.39 -23.74
CA VAL A 24 0.90 -34.97 -24.93
C VAL A 24 0.40 -35.81 -26.12
N PRO A 25 0.11 -35.20 -27.27
CA PRO A 25 0.31 -35.83 -28.56
C PRO A 25 1.39 -35.09 -29.37
N ALA A 26 2.21 -35.87 -30.05
CA ALA A 26 3.38 -35.45 -30.81
C ALA A 26 3.04 -35.18 -32.27
N GLU A 27 3.45 -34.03 -32.79
CA GLU A 27 3.57 -33.77 -34.23
C GLU A 27 4.93 -33.11 -34.48
N HIS A 28 5.71 -33.71 -35.39
CA HIS A 28 7.12 -33.46 -35.67
C HIS A 28 7.37 -32.19 -36.54
N PRO A 29 8.64 -31.76 -36.69
CA PRO A 29 9.05 -30.37 -36.88
C PRO A 29 9.08 -29.93 -38.34
N ARG A 30 8.91 -28.63 -38.58
CA ARG A 30 9.52 -27.96 -39.74
C ARG A 30 10.67 -27.09 -39.28
N TYR A 31 11.88 -27.60 -39.52
CA TYR A 31 13.09 -26.80 -39.55
C TYR A 31 12.99 -25.82 -40.73
N GLY A 32 12.72 -24.56 -40.41
CA GLY A 32 12.87 -23.42 -41.30
C GLY A 32 13.80 -22.40 -40.64
N ASN A 33 15.05 -22.38 -41.11
CA ASN A 33 15.97 -21.23 -41.08
C ASN A 33 16.37 -20.65 -39.70
N LEU A 34 17.20 -21.42 -38.98
CA LEU A 34 18.14 -20.93 -37.97
C LEU A 34 19.34 -20.22 -38.63
N ARG A 35 19.15 -19.04 -39.26
CA ARG A 35 20.27 -18.19 -39.74
C ARG A 35 20.07 -16.69 -39.46
N ALA A 36 19.46 -16.32 -38.33
CA ALA A 36 19.46 -14.92 -37.87
C ALA A 36 19.49 -14.72 -36.34
N ILE A 37 19.41 -15.78 -35.53
CA ILE A 37 19.32 -15.64 -34.05
C ILE A 37 20.67 -15.50 -33.33
N ALA A 38 21.79 -15.36 -34.05
CA ALA A 38 23.10 -15.04 -33.46
C ALA A 38 23.52 -13.56 -33.65
N ALA A 39 22.68 -12.74 -34.29
CA ALA A 39 22.98 -11.33 -34.58
C ALA A 39 21.94 -10.35 -33.98
N GLN A 40 21.13 -10.80 -33.01
CA GLN A 40 20.18 -9.94 -32.28
C GLN A 40 20.38 -10.05 -30.77
N ALA A 41 21.61 -10.35 -30.34
CA ALA A 41 22.06 -9.85 -29.07
C ALA A 41 22.14 -8.32 -29.22
N GLN A 42 21.32 -7.60 -28.46
CA GLN A 42 21.29 -6.13 -28.36
C GLN A 42 20.52 -5.38 -29.47
N GLU A 43 19.22 -5.66 -29.62
CA GLU A 43 18.25 -4.63 -29.99
C GLU A 43 17.16 -4.57 -28.92
N THR A 44 17.45 -3.76 -27.90
CA THR A 44 16.50 -2.78 -27.37
C THR A 44 15.10 -3.31 -27.11
N GLN A 45 14.97 -3.94 -25.95
CA GLN A 45 13.70 -4.18 -25.28
C GLN A 45 12.99 -2.83 -25.11
N SER A 46 12.10 -2.51 -26.05
CA SER A 46 11.26 -1.32 -26.02
C SER A 46 9.92 -1.69 -26.62
N HIS A 47 8.87 -1.28 -25.90
CA HIS A 47 7.46 -1.34 -26.26
C HIS A 47 6.72 -2.67 -25.99
N HIS A 48 6.34 -2.87 -24.73
CA HIS A 48 4.96 -3.25 -24.45
C HIS A 48 4.47 -2.64 -23.12
N THR A 49 3.23 -2.17 -23.15
CA THR A 49 2.62 -1.11 -22.36
C THR A 49 2.16 -1.55 -20.96
N GLU A 50 2.81 -1.08 -19.89
CA GLU A 50 2.29 -1.12 -18.50
C GLU A 50 2.83 0.08 -17.68
N GLN A 51 2.78 1.30 -18.24
CA GLN A 51 3.45 2.47 -17.66
C GLN A 51 2.45 3.57 -17.34
N GLY A 52 2.05 3.65 -16.07
CA GLY A 52 1.27 4.78 -15.56
C GLY A 52 1.03 4.76 -14.05
N THR A 53 1.04 3.59 -13.41
CA THR A 53 0.70 3.43 -11.98
C THR A 53 1.91 3.15 -11.10
N THR A 54 2.84 2.29 -11.53
CA THR A 54 4.00 1.87 -10.72
C THR A 54 4.94 3.03 -10.36
N GLY A 55 5.21 3.95 -11.30
CA GLY A 55 6.09 5.09 -11.06
C GLY A 55 5.53 6.11 -10.05
N ARG A 56 4.23 6.40 -10.12
CA ARG A 56 3.56 7.36 -9.22
C ARG A 56 3.50 6.85 -7.79
N ASN A 57 3.17 5.58 -7.61
CA ASN A 57 3.14 4.95 -6.29
C ASN A 57 4.54 4.92 -5.65
N LYS A 58 5.58 4.73 -6.46
CA LYS A 58 6.96 4.79 -5.97
C LYS A 58 7.33 6.20 -5.48
N ASP A 59 7.10 7.24 -6.29
CA ASP A 59 7.36 8.64 -5.89
C ASP A 59 6.65 9.01 -4.57
N THR A 60 5.37 8.63 -4.46
CA THR A 60 4.57 8.87 -3.25
C THR A 60 5.15 8.14 -2.03
N SER A 61 5.57 6.89 -2.20
CA SER A 61 6.20 6.10 -1.14
C SER A 61 7.55 6.70 -0.72
N ASP A 62 8.36 7.14 -1.68
CA ASP A 62 9.68 7.72 -1.43
C ASP A 62 9.55 9.05 -0.67
N LYS A 63 8.57 9.89 -1.04
CA LYS A 63 8.21 11.12 -0.31
C LYS A 63 7.78 10.83 1.13
N PHE A 64 6.87 9.88 1.33
CA PHE A 64 6.45 9.48 2.68
C PHE A 64 7.64 8.97 3.51
N ALA A 65 8.50 8.13 2.93
CA ALA A 65 9.69 7.59 3.59
C ALA A 65 10.66 8.70 4.04
N SER A 66 10.83 9.74 3.22
CA SER A 66 11.64 10.92 3.56
C SER A 66 11.10 11.67 4.80
N LEU A 67 9.78 11.67 5.00
CA LEU A 67 9.11 12.31 6.13
C LEU A 67 9.08 11.45 7.40
N GLU A 68 9.40 10.14 7.35
CA GLU A 68 9.24 9.24 8.50
C GLU A 68 10.05 9.68 9.73
N SER A 69 11.21 10.29 9.55
CA SER A 69 12.02 10.82 10.66
C SER A 69 11.31 11.95 11.41
N LEU A 70 10.62 12.84 10.69
CA LEU A 70 9.82 13.92 11.29
C LEU A 70 8.61 13.36 12.04
N PHE A 71 7.92 12.37 11.46
CA PHE A 71 6.79 11.72 12.10
C PHE A 71 7.17 10.99 13.39
N LYS A 72 8.34 10.32 13.40
CA LYS A 72 8.88 9.68 14.61
C LYS A 72 9.16 10.71 15.70
N ALA A 73 9.81 11.83 15.37
CA ALA A 73 10.10 12.89 16.32
C ALA A 73 8.81 13.52 16.89
N HIS A 74 7.83 13.83 16.04
CA HIS A 74 6.52 14.34 16.47
C HIS A 74 5.78 13.33 17.36
N CYS A 75 5.84 12.04 17.03
CA CYS A 75 5.22 11.00 17.85
C CYS A 75 5.84 10.93 19.25
N GLN A 76 7.16 11.00 19.34
CA GLN A 76 7.88 10.98 20.62
C GLN A 76 7.57 12.21 21.48
N SER A 77 7.43 13.40 20.88
CA SER A 77 7.11 14.61 21.64
C SER A 77 5.64 14.71 22.06
N HIS A 78 4.69 14.28 21.22
CA HIS A 78 3.25 14.47 21.48
C HIS A 78 2.55 13.28 22.15
N PHE A 79 3.05 12.06 21.98
CA PHE A 79 2.35 10.84 22.43
C PHE A 79 3.17 10.00 23.42
N THR A 80 4.24 10.54 24.00
CA THR A 80 5.09 9.82 24.99
C THR A 80 4.29 9.24 26.14
N THR A 81 3.29 9.96 26.64
CA THR A 81 2.44 9.53 27.76
C THR A 81 1.43 8.43 27.37
N SER A 82 1.20 8.20 26.07
CA SER A 82 0.24 7.20 25.60
C SER A 82 0.71 5.75 25.76
N GLY A 83 2.03 5.53 25.91
CA GLY A 83 2.64 4.20 25.98
C GLY A 83 2.74 3.48 24.63
N TYR A 84 2.27 4.09 23.53
CA TYR A 84 2.34 3.53 22.19
C TYR A 84 3.56 4.05 21.42
N ASP A 85 4.12 3.21 20.54
CA ASP A 85 5.24 3.57 19.69
C ASP A 85 4.80 4.17 18.35
N TYR A 86 5.78 4.62 17.55
CA TYR A 86 5.55 5.22 16.24
C TYR A 86 4.69 4.34 15.31
N ASN A 87 4.87 3.02 15.31
CA ASN A 87 4.12 2.14 14.41
C ASN A 87 2.61 2.19 14.67
N HIS A 88 2.21 2.46 15.92
CA HIS A 88 0.80 2.63 16.28
C HIS A 88 0.19 3.84 15.57
N TYR A 89 0.93 4.94 15.47
CA TYR A 89 0.48 6.18 14.82
C TYR A 89 0.86 6.27 13.33
N ARG A 90 1.73 5.39 12.82
CA ARG A 90 2.25 5.44 11.45
C ARG A 90 1.13 5.49 10.41
N LEU A 91 0.08 4.70 10.60
CA LEU A 91 -1.05 4.68 9.68
C LEU A 91 -1.83 6.01 9.67
N ALA A 92 -1.92 6.69 10.81
CA ALA A 92 -2.55 8.01 10.91
C ALA A 92 -1.75 9.09 10.16
N TYR A 93 -0.42 9.11 10.32
CA TYR A 93 0.44 10.01 9.55
C TYR A 93 0.34 9.74 8.06
N LYS A 94 0.35 8.47 7.66
CA LYS A 94 0.19 8.06 6.26
C LYS A 94 -1.15 8.50 5.70
N TYR A 95 -2.23 8.29 6.44
CA TYR A 95 -3.57 8.75 6.03
C TYR A 95 -3.60 10.26 5.80
N GLY A 96 -3.04 11.04 6.73
CA GLY A 96 -2.93 12.50 6.58
C GLY A 96 -2.14 12.92 5.33
N PHE A 97 -0.98 12.30 5.11
CA PHE A 97 -0.18 12.53 3.92
C PHE A 97 -0.92 12.16 2.64
N ASP A 98 -1.59 11.00 2.62
CA ASP A 98 -2.31 10.50 1.44
C ASP A 98 -3.47 11.44 1.04
N LEU A 99 -4.09 12.15 1.99
CA LEU A 99 -5.10 13.19 1.69
C LEU A 99 -4.56 14.32 0.81
N THR A 100 -3.25 14.60 0.87
CA THR A 100 -2.62 15.65 0.07
C THR A 100 -2.35 15.23 -1.37
N LEU A 101 -2.50 13.95 -1.71
CA LEU A 101 -2.32 13.46 -3.08
C LEU A 101 -3.46 13.88 -4.00
N ASP A 102 -4.62 14.23 -3.42
CA ASP A 102 -5.73 14.81 -4.14
C ASP A 102 -5.51 16.33 -4.33
N PRO A 103 -5.40 16.83 -5.57
CA PRO A 103 -5.22 18.25 -5.85
C PRO A 103 -6.32 19.16 -5.31
N ASP A 104 -7.55 18.66 -5.15
CA ASP A 104 -8.65 19.46 -4.62
C ASP A 104 -8.51 19.66 -3.10
N ASN A 105 -8.01 18.66 -2.39
CA ASN A 105 -7.66 18.81 -0.97
C ASN A 105 -6.50 19.79 -0.76
N GLN A 106 -5.56 19.90 -1.71
CA GLN A 106 -4.45 20.85 -1.63
C GLN A 106 -4.90 22.31 -1.78
N LYS A 107 -5.92 22.57 -2.61
CA LYS A 107 -6.50 23.92 -2.78
C LYS A 107 -7.34 24.33 -1.57
N MET A 108 -7.75 23.37 -0.76
CA MET A 108 -8.56 23.58 0.43
C MET A 108 -7.69 23.62 1.68
N GLY A 109 -8.15 24.36 2.70
CA GLY A 109 -7.52 24.33 4.02
C GLY A 109 -7.96 23.10 4.81
N TRP A 110 -7.17 22.73 5.83
CA TRP A 110 -7.49 21.63 6.75
C TRP A 110 -8.91 21.70 7.31
N THR A 111 -9.41 22.90 7.63
CA THR A 111 -10.78 23.10 8.13
C THR A 111 -11.87 22.54 7.19
N SER A 112 -11.63 22.55 5.89
CA SER A 112 -12.56 22.00 4.89
C SER A 112 -12.33 20.50 4.64
N VAL A 113 -11.08 20.04 4.72
CA VAL A 113 -10.69 18.64 4.46
C VAL A 113 -11.03 17.74 5.65
N GLU A 114 -10.85 18.23 6.87
CA GLU A 114 -10.97 17.46 8.10
C GLU A 114 -12.32 16.72 8.26
N PRO A 115 -13.49 17.35 8.04
CA PRO A 115 -14.77 16.66 8.23
C PRO A 115 -14.90 15.43 7.33
N HIS A 116 -14.44 15.54 6.08
CA HIS A 116 -14.44 14.44 5.13
C HIS A 116 -13.40 13.37 5.49
N ALA A 117 -12.22 13.79 5.93
CA ALA A 117 -11.19 12.87 6.43
C ALA A 117 -11.70 12.05 7.63
N ARG A 118 -12.37 12.71 8.59
CA ARG A 118 -13.00 12.03 9.73
C ARG A 118 -14.09 11.06 9.29
N GLN A 119 -14.93 11.44 8.33
CA GLN A 119 -16.01 10.59 7.86
C GLN A 119 -15.51 9.32 7.17
N ASN A 120 -14.36 9.42 6.49
CA ASN A 120 -13.71 8.30 5.80
C ASN A 120 -12.77 7.48 6.69
N TRP A 121 -12.58 7.90 7.94
CA TRP A 121 -11.72 7.20 8.89
C TRP A 121 -12.40 5.93 9.43
N ASN A 122 -11.71 4.79 9.36
CA ASN A 122 -12.24 3.53 9.86
C ASN A 122 -11.76 3.26 11.29
N GLU A 123 -12.59 3.59 12.28
CA GLU A 123 -12.23 3.42 13.70
C GLU A 123 -12.02 1.97 14.13
N GLY A 124 -12.63 1.00 13.43
CA GLY A 124 -12.46 -0.43 13.73
C GLY A 124 -11.09 -0.98 13.35
N ILE A 125 -10.40 -0.34 12.40
CA ILE A 125 -9.06 -0.76 11.93
C ILE A 125 -7.98 0.19 12.45
N MET A 126 -8.28 1.48 12.52
CA MET A 126 -7.29 2.54 12.76
C MET A 126 -7.37 3.12 14.17
N GLY A 127 -8.40 2.77 14.95
CA GLY A 127 -8.66 3.32 16.29
C GLY A 127 -9.49 4.61 16.29
N LEU A 128 -9.80 5.15 17.46
CA LEU A 128 -10.70 6.30 17.61
C LEU A 128 -10.15 7.56 16.93
N TRP A 129 -10.95 8.24 16.11
CA TRP A 129 -10.51 9.44 15.40
C TRP A 129 -9.89 10.48 16.35
N SER A 130 -10.50 10.72 17.51
CA SER A 130 -10.04 11.70 18.49
C SER A 130 -8.62 11.45 19.00
N GLN A 131 -8.20 10.18 19.09
CA GLN A 131 -6.86 9.79 19.52
C GLN A 131 -5.81 10.06 18.43
N TYR A 132 -6.19 9.90 17.16
CA TYR A 132 -5.26 9.92 16.02
C TYR A 132 -5.28 11.23 15.22
N ARG A 133 -6.30 12.07 15.40
CA ARG A 133 -6.52 13.33 14.67
C ARG A 133 -5.27 14.20 14.58
N SER A 134 -4.53 14.35 15.68
CA SER A 134 -3.29 15.16 15.69
C SER A 134 -2.19 14.57 14.80
N ALA A 135 -2.07 13.25 14.72
CA ALA A 135 -1.13 12.59 13.82
C ALA A 135 -1.58 12.71 12.35
N VAL A 136 -2.88 12.60 12.09
CA VAL A 136 -3.45 12.82 10.74
C VAL A 136 -3.20 14.25 10.27
N LEU A 137 -3.48 15.26 11.10
CA LEU A 137 -3.22 16.66 10.79
C LEU A 137 -1.74 16.88 10.47
N TYR A 138 -0.83 16.40 11.32
CA TYR A 138 0.60 16.59 11.10
C TYR A 138 1.10 15.90 9.81
N GLY A 139 0.55 14.73 9.47
CA GLY A 139 0.80 14.04 8.21
C GLY A 139 0.36 14.87 7.00
N TRP A 140 -0.83 15.46 7.07
CA TRP A 140 -1.35 16.36 6.04
C TRP A 140 -0.48 17.61 5.89
N GLU A 141 -0.08 18.26 6.98
CA GLU A 141 0.78 19.44 6.94
C GLU A 141 2.14 19.17 6.29
N GLN A 142 2.78 18.04 6.60
CA GLN A 142 4.06 17.71 5.95
C GLN A 142 3.88 17.31 4.48
N GLY A 143 2.78 16.64 4.15
CA GLY A 143 2.41 16.33 2.76
C GLY A 143 2.18 17.60 1.93
N MET A 144 1.52 18.61 2.50
CA MET A 144 1.30 19.90 1.84
C MET A 144 2.61 20.63 1.56
N LYS A 145 3.58 20.56 2.48
CA LYS A 145 4.90 21.18 2.27
C LYS A 145 5.65 20.52 1.12
N ILE A 146 5.77 19.19 1.12
CA ILE A 146 6.57 18.47 0.12
C ILE A 146 5.93 18.43 -1.27
N ASN A 147 4.61 18.60 -1.36
CA ASN A 147 3.89 18.67 -2.64
C ASN A 147 3.71 20.11 -3.17
N GLY A 148 3.98 21.12 -2.33
CA GLY A 148 3.92 22.54 -2.70
C GLY A 148 5.29 23.16 -3.05
N GLU A 149 6.39 22.44 -2.84
CA GLU A 149 7.74 22.77 -3.34
C GLU A 149 7.90 22.41 -4.83
#